data_AF-A0A940L4N4-F1
#
_entry.id   AF-A0A940L4N4-F1
#
_cell.length_a   1.000
_cell.length_b   1.000
_cell.length_c   1.000
_cell.angle_alpha   90.00
_cell.angle_beta   90.00
_cell.angle_gamma   90.00
#
_symmetry.space_group_name_H-M   'P 1'
#
loop_
_entity.id
_entity.type
_entity.pdbx_description
1 polymer ?
#
loop_
_entity_poly.entity_id
_entity_poly.type
_entity_poly.pdbx_seq_one_letter_code
_entity_poly.pdbx_strand_id
1 'polypeptide(L)'
;MNLFKPRRQLIVNREVQYDVLMYVGLFVTGIFIVQIFAAWILVNELEEKAYAGGFGSMTIAEFISRYKVVFLINEMIAVTVCLIVGFYLTNRITSRIVGPLYNIRRILRRASYTEDANVAEIKLREDDYFQDLAKDLNVALQKKTK
;
A
#
# COMPACT_ATOMS: atom_id res chain seq x y z
N MET A 1 12.97 -17.41 38.46
CA MET A 1 13.76 -16.84 37.34
C MET A 1 13.05 -17.16 36.02
N ASN A 2 12.22 -16.26 35.50
CA ASN A 2 11.53 -16.40 34.20
C ASN A 2 12.22 -15.54 33.12
N LEU A 3 13.50 -15.83 32.81
CA LEU A 3 14.33 -14.97 31.97
C LEU A 3 14.36 -15.32 30.47
N PHE A 4 13.58 -16.29 30.01
CA PHE A 4 13.51 -16.63 28.59
C PHE A 4 12.07 -16.63 28.09
N LYS A 5 11.50 -15.43 27.93
CA LYS A 5 10.36 -15.26 27.01
C LYS A 5 10.93 -15.44 25.59
N PRO A 6 10.48 -16.42 24.79
CA PRO A 6 10.93 -16.57 23.42
C PRO A 6 10.67 -15.26 22.66
N ARG A 7 11.69 -14.78 21.92
CA ARG A 7 11.57 -13.57 21.09
C ARG A 7 10.37 -13.75 20.17
N ARG A 8 9.43 -12.81 20.19
CA ARG A 8 8.26 -12.81 19.29
C ARG A 8 8.78 -12.95 17.86
N GLN A 9 8.30 -13.94 17.12
CA GLN A 9 8.58 -14.05 15.69
C GLN A 9 7.98 -12.81 15.02
N LEU A 10 8.84 -11.87 14.61
CA LEU A 10 8.44 -10.62 13.94
C LEU A 10 7.87 -10.88 12.54
N ILE A 11 8.25 -12.02 11.96
CA ILE A 11 7.86 -12.43 10.62
C ILE A 11 6.88 -13.59 10.74
N VAL A 12 5.61 -13.32 10.43
CA VAL A 12 4.53 -14.32 10.52
C VAL A 12 4.28 -14.96 9.16
N ASN A 13 4.13 -14.14 8.11
CA ASN A 13 4.02 -14.59 6.73
C ASN A 13 4.97 -13.74 5.87
N ARG A 14 6.06 -14.35 5.39
CA ARG A 14 7.09 -13.66 4.60
C ARG A 14 6.53 -13.10 3.30
N GLU A 15 5.72 -13.88 2.60
CA GLU A 15 5.14 -13.49 1.31
C GLU A 15 4.31 -12.21 1.44
N VAL A 16 3.35 -12.21 2.38
CA VAL A 16 2.51 -11.03 2.63
C VAL A 16 3.34 -9.85 3.14
N GLN A 17 4.28 -10.07 4.06
CA GLN A 17 5.06 -8.98 4.65
C GLN A 17 6.03 -8.35 3.65
N TYR A 18 6.76 -9.14 2.87
CA TYR A 18 7.68 -8.62 1.86
C TYR A 18 6.93 -7.95 0.72
N ASP A 19 5.81 -8.50 0.26
CA ASP A 19 5.03 -7.86 -0.79
C ASP A 19 4.45 -6.53 -0.32
N VAL A 20 3.82 -6.49 0.86
CA VAL A 20 3.30 -5.23 1.43
C VAL A 20 4.44 -4.21 1.60
N LEU A 21 5.59 -4.63 2.14
CA LEU A 21 6.73 -3.75 2.35
C LEU A 21 7.34 -3.26 1.02
N MET A 22 7.39 -4.11 0.00
CA MET A 22 7.80 -3.76 -1.35
C MET A 22 6.85 -2.72 -1.95
N TYR A 23 5.53 -2.93 -1.90
CA TYR A 23 4.55 -1.98 -2.42
C TYR A 23 4.60 -0.63 -1.68
N VAL A 24 4.76 -0.64 -0.36
CA VAL A 24 4.95 0.59 0.42
C VAL A 24 6.25 1.29 0.03
N GLY A 25 7.35 0.54 -0.12
CA GLY A 25 8.64 1.07 -0.56
C GLY A 25 8.55 1.72 -1.93
N LEU A 26 7.99 0.99 -2.91
CA LEU A 26 7.77 1.50 -4.27
C LEU A 26 6.87 2.73 -4.28
N PHE A 27 5.84 2.76 -3.45
CA PHE A 27 4.95 3.91 -3.33
C PHE A 27 5.69 5.15 -2.80
N VAL A 28 6.44 5.00 -1.70
CA VAL A 28 7.21 6.10 -1.10
C VAL A 28 8.29 6.60 -2.07
N THR A 29 9.06 5.69 -2.67
CA THR A 29 10.06 6.05 -3.68
C THR A 29 9.41 6.74 -4.89
N GLY A 30 8.23 6.27 -5.33
CA GLY A 30 7.45 6.89 -6.39
C GLY A 30 7.07 8.33 -6.08
N ILE A 31 6.61 8.62 -4.86
CA ILE A 31 6.33 10.00 -4.43
C ILE A 31 7.57 10.88 -4.61
N PHE A 32 8.73 10.44 -4.10
CA PHE A 32 9.96 11.23 -4.22
C PHE A 32 10.36 11.48 -5.67
N ILE A 33 10.27 10.46 -6.53
CA ILE A 33 10.58 10.60 -7.96
C ILE A 33 9.65 11.61 -8.62
N VAL A 34 8.34 11.50 -8.39
CA VAL A 34 7.35 12.41 -8.97
C VAL A 34 7.57 13.84 -8.50
N GLN A 35 7.94 14.06 -7.24
CA GLN A 35 8.26 15.40 -6.74
C GLN A 35 9.52 15.98 -7.37
N ILE A 36 10.58 15.19 -7.49
CA ILE A 36 11.82 15.63 -8.17
C ILE A 36 11.49 16.03 -9.61
N PHE A 37 10.66 15.25 -10.31
CA PHE A 37 10.22 15.59 -11.66
C PHE A 37 9.35 16.86 -11.71
N ALA A 38 8.40 17.02 -10.79
CA ALA A 38 7.55 18.20 -10.71
C ALA A 38 8.38 19.48 -10.46
N ALA A 39 9.31 19.42 -9.52
CA ALA A 39 10.25 20.50 -9.23
C ALA A 39 11.14 20.80 -10.43
N TRP A 40 11.66 19.78 -11.12
CA TRP A 40 12.50 19.94 -12.30
C TRP A 40 11.75 20.63 -13.45
N ILE A 41 10.51 20.24 -13.73
CA ILE A 41 9.66 20.90 -14.74
C ILE A 41 9.44 22.37 -14.38
N LEU A 42 9.11 22.66 -13.13
CA LEU A 42 8.89 24.03 -12.68
C LEU A 42 10.16 24.89 -12.79
N VAL A 43 11.33 24.34 -12.45
CA VAL A 43 12.61 25.04 -12.60
C VAL A 43 12.86 25.36 -14.07
N ASN A 44 12.65 24.41 -14.98
CA ASN A 44 12.81 24.66 -16.41
C ASN A 44 11.87 25.77 -16.93
N GLU A 45 10.60 25.79 -16.49
CA GLU A 45 9.67 26.87 -16.85
C GLU A 45 10.11 28.23 -16.30
N LEU A 46 10.70 28.26 -15.10
CA LEU A 46 11.24 29.47 -14.51
C LEU A 46 12.49 29.92 -15.26
N GLU A 47 13.39 29.02 -15.62
CA GLU A 47 14.57 29.32 -16.43
C GLU A 47 14.19 29.92 -17.79
N GLU A 48 13.21 29.33 -18.49
CA GLU A 48 12.72 29.85 -19.77
C GLU A 48 12.18 31.28 -19.62
N LYS A 49 11.40 31.54 -18.57
CA LYS A 49 10.92 32.90 -18.24
C LYS A 49 12.07 33.85 -17.88
N ALA A 50 13.15 33.35 -17.29
CA ALA A 50 14.35 34.14 -17.01
C ALA A 50 15.01 34.58 -18.31
N TYR A 51 15.26 33.65 -19.23
CA TYR A 51 15.90 33.91 -20.52
C TYR A 51 15.07 34.86 -21.39
N ALA A 52 13.74 34.81 -21.30
CA ALA A 52 12.84 35.75 -21.95
C ALA A 52 12.82 37.17 -21.32
N GLY A 53 13.63 37.41 -20.29
CA GLY A 53 13.69 38.70 -19.58
C GLY A 53 12.56 38.91 -18.58
N GLY A 54 11.75 37.89 -18.28
CA GLY A 54 10.55 37.98 -17.43
C GLY A 54 10.82 38.31 -15.96
N PHE A 55 12.08 38.25 -15.51
CA PHE A 55 12.46 38.55 -14.13
C PHE A 55 13.13 39.93 -13.93
N GLY A 56 13.58 40.61 -15.00
CA GLY A 56 14.13 41.97 -14.91
C GLY A 56 15.14 42.18 -13.76
N SER A 57 15.00 43.28 -13.01
CA SER A 57 15.79 43.60 -11.81
C SER A 57 15.10 43.17 -10.50
N MET A 58 14.32 42.11 -10.54
CA MET A 58 13.55 41.63 -9.38
C MET A 58 14.47 41.15 -8.26
N THR A 59 14.14 41.52 -7.03
CA THR A 59 14.84 41.00 -5.84
C THR A 59 14.42 39.57 -5.52
N ILE A 60 15.24 38.84 -4.76
CA ILE A 60 14.93 37.46 -4.33
C ILE A 60 13.59 37.40 -3.56
N ALA A 61 13.31 38.42 -2.73
CA ALA A 61 12.07 38.48 -1.95
C ALA A 61 10.82 38.61 -2.85
N GLU A 62 10.89 39.45 -3.88
CA GLU A 62 9.81 39.61 -4.86
C GLU A 62 9.61 38.33 -5.69
N PHE A 63 10.70 37.67 -6.07
CA PHE A 63 10.66 36.39 -6.77
C PHE A 63 9.94 35.32 -5.96
N ILE A 64 10.35 35.13 -4.70
CA ILE A 64 9.71 34.16 -3.80
C ILE A 64 8.24 34.52 -3.59
N SER A 65 7.92 35.79 -3.34
CA SER A 65 6.54 36.22 -3.11
C SER A 65 5.63 35.91 -4.31
N ARG A 66 6.16 36.08 -5.53
CA ARG A 66 5.42 35.86 -6.79
C ARG A 66 5.22 34.38 -7.10
N TYR A 67 6.24 33.55 -6.89
CA TYR A 67 6.23 32.15 -7.33
C TYR A 67 5.99 31.12 -6.23
N LYS A 68 6.01 31.50 -4.94
CA LYS A 68 5.72 30.56 -3.83
C LYS A 68 4.39 29.83 -4.00
N VAL A 69 3.36 30.51 -4.49
CA VAL A 69 2.03 29.93 -4.68
C VAL A 69 2.04 28.92 -5.82
N VAL A 70 2.70 29.25 -6.93
CA VAL A 70 2.85 28.36 -8.09
C VAL A 70 3.64 27.10 -7.69
N PHE A 71 4.75 27.28 -6.97
CA PHE A 71 5.53 26.17 -6.42
C PHE A 71 4.68 25.26 -5.53
N LEU A 72 3.97 25.83 -4.55
CA LEU A 72 3.11 25.06 -3.66
C LEU A 72 2.00 24.33 -4.40
N ILE A 73 1.35 24.95 -5.39
CA ILE A 73 0.31 24.30 -6.19
C ILE A 73 0.88 23.12 -6.99
N ASN A 74 2.04 23.29 -7.62
CA ASN A 74 2.68 22.24 -8.42
C ASN A 74 3.02 21.01 -7.56
N GLU A 75 3.66 21.22 -6.41
CA GLU A 75 3.98 20.16 -5.45
C GLU A 75 2.72 19.50 -4.89
N MET A 76 1.68 20.27 -4.59
CA MET A 76 0.40 19.75 -4.09
C MET A 76 -0.34 18.89 -5.11
N ILE A 77 -0.31 19.27 -6.39
CA ILE A 77 -0.87 18.45 -7.48
C ILE A 77 -0.11 17.12 -7.54
N ALA A 78 1.22 17.16 -7.54
CA ALA A 78 2.06 15.96 -7.55
C ALA A 78 1.78 15.03 -6.34
N VAL A 79 1.70 15.58 -5.12
CA VAL A 79 1.32 14.81 -3.92
C VAL A 79 -0.06 14.18 -4.11
N THR A 80 -1.05 14.98 -4.52
CA THR A 80 -2.45 14.53 -4.57
C THR A 80 -2.63 13.39 -5.56
N VAL A 81 -2.02 13.48 -6.74
CA VAL A 81 -2.03 12.40 -7.74
C VAL A 81 -1.40 11.14 -7.16
N CYS A 82 -0.23 11.26 -6.50
CA CYS A 82 0.40 10.11 -5.86
C CYS A 82 -0.50 9.49 -4.79
N LEU A 83 -1.12 10.30 -3.92
CA LEU A 83 -2.01 9.80 -2.87
C LEU A 83 -3.21 9.03 -3.42
N ILE A 84 -3.82 9.50 -4.52
CA ILE A 84 -4.92 8.80 -5.18
C ILE A 84 -4.46 7.43 -5.69
N VAL A 85 -3.31 7.37 -6.36
CA VAL A 85 -2.73 6.12 -6.87
C VAL A 85 -2.37 5.18 -5.71
N GLY A 86 -1.74 5.71 -4.66
CA GLY A 86 -1.36 4.97 -3.46
C GLY A 86 -2.56 4.38 -2.73
N PHE A 87 -3.63 5.16 -2.60
CA PHE A 87 -4.89 4.71 -2.00
C PHE A 87 -5.49 3.55 -2.81
N TYR A 88 -5.53 3.66 -4.14
CA TYR A 88 -6.01 2.59 -5.01
C TYR A 88 -5.18 1.31 -4.87
N LEU A 89 -3.85 1.41 -4.94
CA LEU A 89 -2.94 0.27 -4.80
C LEU A 89 -3.05 -0.40 -3.43
N THR A 90 -3.07 0.42 -2.37
CA THR A 90 -3.17 -0.08 -0.99
C THR A 90 -4.48 -0.82 -0.79
N ASN A 91 -5.62 -0.25 -1.20
CA ASN A 91 -6.91 -0.92 -1.10
C ASN A 91 -6.95 -2.24 -1.87
N ARG A 92 -6.35 -2.30 -3.06
CA ARG A 92 -6.26 -3.54 -3.84
C ARG A 92 -5.49 -4.61 -3.08
N ILE A 93 -4.33 -4.30 -2.51
CA ILE A 93 -3.52 -5.23 -1.72
C ILE A 93 -4.26 -5.64 -0.45
N THR A 94 -4.83 -4.69 0.30
CA THR A 94 -5.59 -4.96 1.51
C THR A 94 -6.77 -5.89 1.24
N SER A 95 -7.46 -5.74 0.11
CA SER A 95 -8.58 -6.62 -0.26
C SER A 95 -8.16 -8.09 -0.49
N ARG A 96 -6.93 -8.32 -0.95
CA ARG A 96 -6.33 -9.66 -1.13
C ARG A 96 -5.85 -10.30 0.18
N ILE A 97 -5.84 -9.53 1.28
CA ILE A 97 -5.44 -10.01 2.61
C ILE A 97 -6.67 -10.17 3.50
N VAL A 98 -7.45 -9.09 3.66
CA VAL A 98 -8.56 -9.01 4.61
C VAL A 98 -9.75 -9.86 4.17
N GLY A 99 -10.08 -9.86 2.88
CA GLY A 99 -11.18 -10.65 2.33
C GLY A 99 -11.01 -12.15 2.61
N PRO A 100 -9.87 -12.75 2.23
CA PRO A 100 -9.55 -14.15 2.54
C PRO A 100 -9.60 -14.49 4.02
N LEU A 101 -8.96 -13.67 4.87
CA LEU A 101 -8.95 -13.88 6.31
C LEU A 101 -10.36 -13.84 6.92
N TYR A 102 -11.20 -12.91 6.45
CA TYR A 102 -12.58 -12.83 6.88
C TYR A 102 -13.38 -14.08 6.46
N ASN A 103 -13.21 -14.56 5.22
CA ASN A 103 -13.89 -15.75 4.73
C ASN A 103 -13.46 -17.01 5.51
N ILE A 104 -12.15 -17.21 5.68
CA ILE A 104 -11.58 -18.31 6.49
C ILE A 104 -12.19 -18.28 7.90
N ARG A 105 -12.15 -17.13 8.58
CA ARG A 105 -12.69 -16.98 9.93
C ARG A 105 -14.18 -17.30 9.99
N ARG A 106 -14.96 -16.84 9.00
CA ARG A 106 -16.41 -17.08 8.92
C ARG A 106 -16.73 -18.58 8.78
N ILE A 107 -16.00 -19.28 7.92
CA ILE A 107 -16.21 -20.72 7.68
C ILE A 107 -15.77 -21.56 8.88
N LEU A 108 -14.58 -21.29 9.44
CA LEU A 108 -14.10 -21.98 10.65
C LEU A 108 -15.07 -21.80 11.82
N ARG A 109 -15.62 -20.59 11.99
CA ARG A 109 -16.62 -20.32 13.03
C ARG A 109 -17.88 -21.15 12.82
N ARG A 110 -18.38 -21.28 11.60
CA ARG A 110 -19.53 -22.14 11.29
C ARG A 110 -19.23 -23.61 11.59
N ALA A 111 -18.08 -24.10 11.14
CA ALA A 111 -17.63 -25.47 11.38
C ALA A 111 -17.48 -25.81 12.87
N SER A 112 -17.18 -24.82 13.73
CA SER A 112 -17.08 -25.05 15.18
C SER A 112 -18.42 -25.10 15.92
N TYR A 113 -19.49 -24.53 15.36
CA TYR A 113 -20.80 -24.46 16.03
C TYR A 113 -21.82 -25.48 15.51
N THR A 114 -21.58 -26.09 14.35
CA THR A 114 -22.50 -27.03 13.74
C THR A 114 -21.83 -28.40 13.67
N GLU A 115 -22.41 -29.42 14.30
CA GLU A 115 -21.98 -30.83 14.18
C GLU A 115 -22.29 -31.44 12.80
N ASP A 116 -22.95 -30.68 11.91
CA ASP A 116 -23.34 -31.18 10.59
C ASP A 116 -22.15 -31.39 9.66
N ALA A 117 -22.17 -32.57 9.04
CA ALA A 117 -21.17 -33.14 8.14
C ALA A 117 -21.01 -32.42 6.78
N ASN A 118 -21.59 -31.22 6.59
CA ASN A 118 -21.45 -30.41 5.38
C ASN A 118 -20.74 -29.10 5.69
N VAL A 119 -19.53 -29.20 6.24
CA VAL A 119 -18.66 -28.03 6.39
C VAL A 119 -18.32 -27.49 5.01
N ALA A 120 -18.81 -26.29 4.71
CA ALA A 120 -18.54 -25.62 3.44
C ALA A 120 -17.03 -25.44 3.23
N GLU A 121 -16.55 -25.80 2.03
CA GLU A 121 -15.16 -25.63 1.63
C GLU A 121 -14.75 -24.14 1.59
N ILE A 122 -13.57 -23.83 2.13
CA ILE A 122 -12.97 -22.50 2.02
C ILE A 122 -12.48 -22.31 0.58
N LYS A 123 -13.19 -21.46 -0.18
CA LYS A 123 -12.79 -21.04 -1.53
C LYS A 123 -12.28 -19.60 -1.50
N LEU A 124 -11.08 -19.39 -2.03
CA LEU A 124 -10.41 -18.10 -2.17
C LEU A 124 -10.13 -17.82 -3.66
N ARG A 125 -9.93 -16.55 -4.04
CA ARG A 125 -9.60 -16.16 -5.43
C ARG A 125 -8.14 -16.50 -5.72
N GLU A 126 -7.82 -16.88 -6.95
CA GLU A 126 -6.48 -17.38 -7.33
C GLU A 126 -5.33 -16.49 -6.82
N ASP A 127 -5.47 -15.17 -6.89
CA ASP A 127 -4.44 -14.20 -6.49
C ASP A 127 -4.41 -13.82 -4.99
N ASP A 128 -5.22 -14.46 -4.15
CA ASP A 128 -5.28 -14.17 -2.71
C ASP A 128 -4.11 -14.85 -1.97
N TYR A 129 -3.46 -14.14 -1.03
CA TYR A 129 -2.22 -14.61 -0.36
C TYR A 129 -2.35 -15.87 0.52
N PHE A 130 -3.57 -16.31 0.81
CA PHE A 130 -3.83 -17.38 1.78
C PHE A 130 -4.32 -18.68 1.13
N GLN A 131 -4.03 -18.89 -0.15
CA GLN A 131 -4.45 -20.08 -0.89
C GLN A 131 -3.98 -21.39 -0.23
N ASP A 132 -2.70 -21.47 0.13
CA ASP A 132 -2.15 -22.69 0.74
C ASP A 132 -2.73 -22.93 2.13
N LEU A 133 -2.92 -21.86 2.91
CA LEU A 133 -3.62 -21.95 4.20
C LEU A 133 -5.06 -22.46 4.03
N ALA A 134 -5.78 -22.00 3.00
CA ALA A 134 -7.13 -22.48 2.73
C ALA A 134 -7.15 -23.98 2.34
N LYS A 135 -6.19 -24.44 1.52
CA LYS A 135 -6.05 -25.86 1.17
C LYS A 135 -5.79 -26.72 2.41
N ASP A 136 -4.85 -26.32 3.26
CA ASP A 136 -4.52 -27.05 4.49
C ASP A 136 -5.71 -27.13 5.45
N LEU A 137 -6.46 -26.03 5.59
CA LEU A 137 -7.67 -25.98 6.42
C LEU A 137 -8.79 -26.86 5.83
N ASN A 138 -8.98 -26.89 4.51
CA ASN A 138 -9.97 -27.75 3.87
C ASN A 138 -9.67 -29.24 4.13
N VAL A 139 -8.41 -29.65 4.06
CA VAL A 139 -7.99 -31.02 4.40
C VAL A 139 -8.28 -31.34 5.87
N ALA A 140 -7.99 -30.41 6.78
CA ALA A 140 -8.26 -30.60 8.21
C ALA A 140 -9.77 -30.68 8.52
N LEU A 141 -10.58 -29.86 7.86
CA LEU A 141 -12.03 -29.88 7.98
C LEU A 141 -12.62 -31.20 7.47
N GLN A 142 -12.15 -31.71 6.32
CA GLN A 142 -12.60 -32.99 5.78
C GLN A 142 -12.22 -34.18 6.69
N LYS A 143 -11.07 -34.15 7.36
CA LYS A 143 -10.67 -35.19 8.31
C LYS A 143 -11.56 -35.25 9.56
N LYS A 144 -12.15 -34.13 9.98
CA LYS A 144 -13.07 -34.08 11.11
C LYS A 144 -14.46 -34.63 10.79
N THR A 145 -14.79 -34.76 9.51
CA THR A 145 -16.11 -35.19 9.04
C THR A 145 -16.16 -36.70 8.75
N LYS A 146 -15.01 -37.39 8.69
CA LYS A 146 -14.91 -38.85 8.65
C LYS A 146 -14.80 -39.43 10.06
#